data_AF-A0A7V8LKT9-F1
#
_entry.id   AF-A0A7V8LKT9-F1
#
_cell.length_a   1.000
_cell.length_b   1.000
_cell.length_c   1.000
_cell.angle_alpha   90.00
_cell.angle_beta   90.00
_cell.angle_gamma   90.00
#
_symmetry.space_group_name_H-M   'P 1'
#
loop_
_entity.id
_entity.type
_entity.pdbx_description
1 polymer ?
#
loop_
_entity_poly.entity_id
_entity_poly.type
_entity_poly.pdbx_seq_one_letter_code
_entity_poly.pdbx_strand_id
1 'polypeptide(L)'
;MSRFSYGAKLKGTSSEVIDADYLAAQRQFKVNRHAEVVTGRKPGPDLDPSSSAFDWATKKHMGLLEVVPPIRPAFFTVEGHMSDMFVGPCAFVASTLEKEGRVVWRPTGYDNTSLPFNNPSGRAALVERLDSKVFDDGLAFPVGTPWDIAGFSQGAMVVCEVMEKDVLPITGRLHYRLKDFRKGIAFGNPNRLINQCAPWVPDPPKSDTQGIMDWHFDFTKYPELAGKWQEHARTGDWYAENKLDEAGANMTAIAKIITTNSWIGGPASIVARIMDLFTDPFDGLIDIVWAIVRTFMGIAHLEAHGTYDLDPVLDWFRTG
;
A
#
# COMPACT_ATOMS: atom_id res chain seq x y z
N MET A 1 -19.43 16.42 -37.00
CA MET A 1 -18.97 15.82 -38.29
C MET A 1 -18.31 16.83 -39.23
N SER A 2 -18.62 18.13 -39.12
CA SER A 2 -18.08 19.22 -39.95
C SER A 2 -16.55 19.34 -40.03
N ARG A 3 -15.80 18.69 -39.14
CA ARG A 3 -14.33 18.62 -39.18
C ARG A 3 -13.76 17.68 -40.25
N PHE A 4 -14.59 16.82 -40.86
CA PHE A 4 -14.18 15.91 -41.92
C PHE A 4 -14.58 16.47 -43.29
N SER A 5 -13.80 16.19 -44.33
CA SER A 5 -14.05 16.70 -45.68
C SER A 5 -15.45 16.33 -46.22
N TYR A 6 -15.90 15.10 -45.97
CA TYR A 6 -17.25 14.62 -46.32
C TYR A 6 -18.36 15.14 -45.39
N GLY A 7 -18.03 15.91 -44.36
CA GLY A 7 -18.97 16.60 -43.47
C GLY A 7 -19.10 18.09 -43.77
N ALA A 8 -18.53 18.60 -44.87
CA ALA A 8 -18.46 20.03 -45.16
C ALA A 8 -19.83 20.73 -45.17
N LYS A 9 -20.88 20.05 -45.64
CA LYS A 9 -22.26 20.56 -45.65
C LYS A 9 -22.85 20.79 -44.26
N LEU A 10 -22.28 20.16 -43.24
CA LEU A 10 -22.71 20.26 -41.83
C LEU A 10 -21.99 21.40 -41.09
N LYS A 11 -21.22 22.24 -41.81
CA LYS A 11 -20.48 23.34 -41.20
C LYS A 11 -21.44 24.48 -40.85
N GLY A 12 -21.47 24.87 -39.58
CA GLY A 12 -22.33 25.95 -39.08
C GLY A 12 -23.78 25.54 -38.81
N THR A 13 -24.12 24.27 -39.01
CA THR A 13 -25.46 23.74 -38.69
C THR A 13 -25.50 23.20 -37.26
N SER A 14 -26.51 23.61 -36.49
CA SER A 14 -26.89 23.00 -35.21
C SER A 14 -28.35 22.57 -35.31
N SER A 15 -28.60 21.28 -35.47
CA SER A 15 -29.93 20.68 -35.55
C SER A 15 -29.94 19.42 -34.69
N GLU A 16 -31.04 19.19 -33.98
CA GLU A 16 -31.30 17.94 -33.26
C GLU A 16 -31.96 16.89 -34.17
N VAL A 17 -32.32 17.28 -35.39
CA VAL A 17 -32.92 16.38 -36.39
C VAL A 17 -31.81 15.74 -37.21
N ILE A 18 -31.80 14.41 -37.27
CA ILE A 18 -30.92 13.62 -38.14
C ILE A 18 -31.41 13.78 -39.58
N ASP A 19 -30.64 14.51 -40.40
CA ASP A 19 -30.93 14.71 -41.82
C ASP A 19 -30.09 13.78 -42.73
N ALA A 20 -30.39 13.83 -44.03
CA ALA A 20 -29.73 12.99 -45.03
C ALA A 20 -28.22 13.31 -45.16
N ASP A 21 -27.82 14.58 -45.01
CA ASP A 21 -26.42 14.98 -45.11
C ASP A 21 -25.61 14.48 -43.88
N TYR A 22 -26.22 14.46 -42.69
CA TYR A 22 -25.64 13.85 -41.50
C TYR A 22 -25.44 12.35 -41.69
N LEU A 23 -26.47 11.63 -42.14
CA LEU A 23 -26.39 10.18 -42.37
C LEU A 23 -25.34 9.82 -43.43
N ALA A 24 -25.23 10.62 -44.49
CA ALA A 24 -24.19 10.44 -45.50
C ALA A 24 -22.78 10.63 -44.92
N ALA A 25 -22.57 11.70 -44.13
CA ALA A 25 -21.29 11.96 -43.49
C ALA A 25 -20.94 10.89 -42.45
N GLN A 26 -21.92 10.41 -41.68
CA GLN A 26 -21.75 9.32 -40.72
C GLN A 26 -21.38 8.01 -41.40
N ARG A 27 -22.09 7.63 -42.47
CA ARG A 27 -21.77 6.44 -43.25
C ARG A 27 -20.35 6.49 -43.79
N GLN A 28 -19.93 7.61 -44.38
CA GLN A 28 -18.56 7.75 -44.90
C GLN A 28 -17.51 7.67 -43.79
N PHE A 29 -17.76 8.28 -42.63
CA PHE A 29 -16.88 8.13 -41.46
C PHE A 29 -16.75 6.67 -41.04
N LYS A 30 -17.87 5.94 -40.94
CA LYS A 30 -17.89 4.53 -40.56
C LYS A 30 -17.15 3.65 -41.56
N VAL A 31 -17.38 3.84 -42.86
CA VAL A 31 -16.65 3.12 -43.94
C VAL A 31 -15.15 3.33 -43.81
N ASN A 32 -14.71 4.58 -43.65
CA ASN A 32 -13.28 4.89 -43.57
C ASN A 32 -12.64 4.29 -42.31
N ARG A 33 -13.29 4.42 -41.15
CA ARG A 33 -12.77 3.88 -39.88
C ARG A 33 -12.82 2.37 -39.82
N HIS A 34 -13.87 1.74 -40.35
CA HIS A 34 -13.94 0.28 -40.51
C HIS A 34 -12.72 -0.22 -41.29
N ALA A 35 -12.45 0.37 -42.47
CA ALA A 35 -11.29 0.00 -43.28
C ALA A 35 -9.96 0.17 -42.53
N GLU A 36 -9.79 1.25 -41.76
CA GLU A 36 -8.58 1.45 -40.95
C GLU A 36 -8.44 0.44 -39.80
N VAL A 37 -9.55 0.05 -39.15
CA VAL A 37 -9.55 -0.90 -38.03
C VAL A 37 -9.28 -2.32 -38.52
N VAL A 38 -9.99 -2.78 -39.55
CA VAL A 38 -9.80 -4.16 -40.09
C VAL A 38 -8.44 -4.36 -40.75
N THR A 39 -7.81 -3.28 -41.23
CA THR A 39 -6.43 -3.31 -41.78
C THR A 39 -5.36 -3.07 -40.71
N GLY A 40 -5.74 -2.89 -39.44
CA GLY A 40 -4.82 -2.67 -38.33
C GLY A 40 -4.12 -1.29 -38.32
N ARG A 41 -4.48 -0.38 -39.23
CA ARG A 41 -3.91 0.98 -39.29
C ARG A 41 -4.35 1.85 -38.14
N LYS A 42 -5.48 1.53 -37.49
CA LYS A 42 -5.97 2.24 -36.32
C LYS A 42 -6.52 1.27 -35.27
N PRO A 43 -6.08 1.36 -34.00
CA PRO A 43 -6.65 0.56 -32.93
C PRO A 43 -8.06 1.05 -32.55
N GLY A 44 -8.94 0.13 -32.18
CA GLY A 44 -10.27 0.44 -31.68
C GLY A 44 -11.30 -0.63 -32.02
N PRO A 45 -12.54 -0.50 -31.52
CA PRO A 45 -13.63 -1.37 -31.93
C PRO A 45 -13.92 -1.17 -33.41
N ASP A 46 -14.34 -2.23 -34.10
CA ASP A 46 -14.79 -2.10 -35.48
C ASP A 46 -16.10 -1.31 -35.57
N LEU A 47 -16.35 -0.65 -36.70
CA LEU A 47 -17.58 0.09 -36.96
C LEU A 47 -18.36 -0.63 -38.04
N ASP A 48 -19.66 -0.87 -37.81
CA ASP A 48 -20.56 -1.39 -38.83
C ASP A 48 -20.96 -0.27 -39.81
N PRO A 49 -20.49 -0.27 -41.08
CA PRO A 49 -20.80 0.78 -42.05
C PRO A 49 -22.24 0.72 -42.57
N SER A 50 -22.96 -0.37 -42.34
CA SER A 50 -24.35 -0.56 -42.76
C SER A 50 -25.35 0.08 -41.79
N SER A 51 -24.96 0.21 -40.52
CA SER A 51 -25.79 0.78 -39.45
C SER A 51 -25.84 2.31 -39.48
N SER A 52 -27.06 2.86 -39.41
CA SER A 52 -27.30 4.29 -39.19
C SER A 52 -27.19 4.72 -37.72
N ALA A 53 -26.99 3.79 -36.79
CA ALA A 53 -26.95 4.11 -35.37
C ALA A 53 -25.70 4.94 -35.01
N PHE A 54 -25.89 5.97 -34.17
CA PHE A 54 -24.79 6.68 -33.53
C PHE A 54 -24.32 5.94 -32.27
N ASP A 55 -23.74 4.75 -32.51
CA ASP A 55 -23.37 3.76 -31.49
C ASP A 55 -22.09 4.11 -30.70
N TRP A 56 -21.80 3.29 -29.70
CA TRP A 56 -20.61 3.45 -28.84
C TRP A 56 -19.29 3.44 -29.64
N ALA A 57 -19.14 2.57 -30.63
CA ALA A 57 -17.92 2.49 -31.45
C ALA A 57 -17.72 3.79 -32.24
N THR A 58 -18.79 4.33 -32.81
CA THR A 58 -18.80 5.62 -33.51
C THR A 58 -18.41 6.75 -32.57
N LYS A 59 -19.04 6.84 -31.38
CA LYS A 59 -18.71 7.85 -30.36
C LYS A 59 -17.25 7.76 -29.92
N LYS A 60 -16.72 6.56 -29.73
CA LYS A 60 -15.32 6.30 -29.35
C LYS A 60 -14.34 6.79 -30.42
N HIS A 61 -14.54 6.40 -31.68
CA HIS A 61 -13.66 6.81 -32.78
C HIS A 61 -13.75 8.31 -33.11
N MET A 62 -14.87 8.95 -32.75
CA MET A 62 -15.03 10.38 -32.86
C MET A 62 -14.41 11.15 -31.67
N GLY A 63 -13.91 10.47 -30.64
CA GLY A 63 -13.37 11.11 -29.44
C GLY A 63 -14.44 11.87 -28.66
N LEU A 64 -15.70 11.42 -28.74
CA LEU A 64 -16.83 12.00 -28.00
C LEU A 64 -17.06 11.30 -26.66
N LEU A 65 -16.37 10.20 -26.41
CA LEU A 65 -16.30 9.60 -25.10
C LEU A 65 -15.18 10.29 -24.34
N GLU A 66 -15.47 10.70 -23.11
CA GLU A 66 -14.47 11.18 -22.18
C GLU A 66 -13.41 10.08 -22.02
N VAL A 67 -12.16 10.38 -22.37
CA VAL A 67 -11.05 9.49 -22.08
C VAL A 67 -10.77 9.65 -20.59
N VAL A 68 -11.45 8.86 -19.77
CA VAL A 68 -11.09 8.74 -18.36
C VAL A 68 -9.68 8.17 -18.34
N PRO A 69 -8.66 8.92 -17.89
CA PRO A 69 -7.32 8.38 -17.75
C PRO A 69 -7.40 7.12 -16.89
N PRO A 70 -6.66 6.05 -17.21
CA PRO A 70 -6.64 4.87 -16.36
C PRO A 70 -6.32 5.29 -14.92
N ILE A 71 -7.21 4.94 -14.00
CA ILE A 71 -7.06 5.25 -12.58
C ILE A 71 -5.88 4.42 -12.07
N ARG A 72 -4.73 5.07 -11.89
CA ARG A 72 -3.56 4.43 -11.30
C ARG A 72 -3.80 4.20 -9.82
N PRO A 73 -3.50 3.01 -9.27
CA PRO A 73 -3.57 2.77 -7.84
C PRO A 73 -2.71 3.77 -7.04
N ALA A 74 -3.20 4.19 -5.89
CA ALA A 74 -2.37 4.90 -4.92
C ALA A 74 -1.58 3.90 -4.07
N PHE A 75 -0.27 4.09 -3.92
CA PHE A 75 0.57 3.24 -3.07
C PHE A 75 0.99 4.02 -1.82
N PHE A 76 0.41 3.67 -0.68
CA PHE A 76 0.75 4.26 0.61
C PHE A 76 1.94 3.55 1.26
N THR A 77 2.93 4.30 1.71
CA THR A 77 4.09 3.74 2.43
C THR A 77 4.22 4.35 3.81
N VAL A 78 4.60 3.52 4.79
CA VAL A 78 4.90 3.94 6.16
C VAL A 78 6.23 3.33 6.57
N GLU A 79 7.25 4.16 6.69
CA GLU A 79 8.61 3.72 7.08
C GLU A 79 8.75 3.63 8.61
N GLY A 80 9.82 2.96 9.04
CA GLY A 80 10.06 2.60 10.44
C GLY A 80 10.58 3.73 11.33
N HIS A 81 10.90 3.36 12.57
CA HIS A 81 11.51 4.26 13.56
C HIS A 81 12.81 4.85 13.02
N MET A 82 13.00 6.16 13.18
CA MET A 82 14.15 6.94 12.69
C MET A 82 14.43 6.84 11.18
N SER A 83 13.51 6.25 10.39
CA SER A 83 13.66 6.12 8.94
C SER A 83 13.20 7.39 8.24
N ASP A 84 13.76 7.66 7.06
CA ASP A 84 13.24 8.70 6.18
C ASP A 84 12.06 8.11 5.39
N MET A 85 10.91 8.80 5.31
CA MET A 85 9.73 8.32 4.58
C MET A 85 9.98 8.11 3.07
N PHE A 86 11.08 8.65 2.53
CA PHE A 86 11.52 8.49 1.15
C PHE A 86 12.66 7.47 0.98
N VAL A 87 13.17 6.88 2.06
CA VAL A 87 14.29 5.92 2.04
C VAL A 87 13.98 4.71 2.92
N GLY A 88 13.91 3.54 2.30
CA GLY A 88 13.60 2.29 2.98
C GLY A 88 12.99 1.27 2.01
N PRO A 89 12.65 0.08 2.50
CA PRO A 89 12.07 -0.97 1.66
C PRO A 89 10.72 -0.56 1.07
N CYS A 90 9.87 0.16 1.82
CA CYS A 90 8.57 0.61 1.32
C CYS A 90 8.75 1.67 0.23
N ALA A 91 9.60 2.67 0.49
CA ALA A 91 9.90 3.75 -0.45
C ALA A 91 10.55 3.24 -1.73
N PHE A 92 11.46 2.27 -1.63
CA PHE A 92 12.08 1.64 -2.81
C PHE A 92 11.03 0.98 -3.71
N VAL A 93 10.14 0.15 -3.13
CA VAL A 93 9.10 -0.56 -3.88
C VAL A 93 8.15 0.43 -4.55
N ALA A 94 7.61 1.39 -3.79
CA ALA A 94 6.63 2.33 -4.31
C ALA A 94 7.22 3.29 -5.36
N SER A 95 8.43 3.83 -5.12
CA SER A 95 9.08 4.72 -6.08
C SER A 95 9.49 4.02 -7.37
N THR A 96 9.84 2.73 -7.32
CA THR A 96 10.14 1.93 -8.50
C THR A 96 8.89 1.71 -9.33
N LEU A 97 7.78 1.29 -8.70
CA LEU A 97 6.50 1.11 -9.39
C LEU A 97 5.92 2.42 -9.94
N GLU A 98 6.16 3.55 -9.25
CA GLU A 98 5.76 4.87 -9.73
C GLU A 98 6.55 5.28 -10.98
N LYS A 99 7.88 5.06 -11.01
CA LYS A 99 8.72 5.29 -12.19
C LYS A 99 8.31 4.41 -13.38
N GLU A 100 7.80 3.21 -13.12
CA GLU A 100 7.19 2.34 -14.14
C GLU A 100 5.79 2.78 -14.60
N GLY A 101 5.23 3.85 -14.00
CA GLY A 101 3.91 4.36 -14.31
C GLY A 101 2.76 3.49 -13.80
N ARG A 102 3.02 2.56 -12.86
CA ARG A 102 2.05 1.59 -12.37
C ARG A 102 1.20 2.10 -11.23
N VAL A 103 1.78 2.93 -10.36
CA VAL A 103 1.10 3.49 -9.19
C VAL A 103 1.36 4.99 -9.11
N VAL A 104 0.70 5.63 -8.15
CA VAL A 104 1.06 6.95 -7.63
C VAL A 104 1.51 6.78 -6.19
N TRP A 105 2.74 7.16 -5.89
CA TRP A 105 3.31 6.96 -4.56
C TRP A 105 2.86 8.04 -3.57
N ARG A 106 2.47 7.59 -2.37
CA ARG A 106 1.96 8.41 -1.28
C ARG A 106 2.67 8.05 0.03
N PRO A 107 3.88 8.56 0.26
CA PRO A 107 4.58 8.35 1.53
C PRO A 107 3.83 9.01 2.68
N THR A 108 3.91 8.41 3.87
CA THR A 108 3.27 8.88 5.10
C THR A 108 4.32 9.31 6.11
N GLY A 109 4.40 10.62 6.36
CA GLY A 109 5.20 11.19 7.45
C GLY A 109 4.42 11.16 8.77
N TYR A 110 5.13 10.90 9.88
CA TYR A 110 4.58 10.86 11.24
C TYR A 110 5.70 11.04 12.26
N ASP A 111 5.38 11.06 13.55
CA ASP A 111 6.39 11.02 14.61
C ASP A 111 6.92 9.58 14.76
N ASN A 112 7.97 9.31 13.99
CA ASN A 112 8.72 8.06 14.02
C ASN A 112 10.02 8.17 14.83
N THR A 113 10.21 9.25 15.60
CA THR A 113 11.45 9.50 16.36
C THR A 113 11.26 9.38 17.87
N SER A 114 10.03 9.55 18.36
CA SER A 114 9.74 9.47 19.80
C SER A 114 9.91 8.07 20.36
N LEU A 115 10.38 8.01 21.60
CA LEU A 115 10.29 6.86 22.49
C LEU A 115 9.54 7.28 23.76
N PRO A 116 8.46 6.58 24.15
CA PRO A 116 7.80 5.46 23.46
C PRO A 116 7.28 5.84 22.06
N PHE A 117 7.04 4.85 21.22
CA PHE A 117 6.57 5.04 19.85
C PHE A 117 5.23 5.77 19.81
N ASN A 118 5.17 6.80 18.99
CA ASN A 118 3.94 7.54 18.73
C ASN A 118 3.16 6.94 17.54
N ASN A 119 2.85 5.64 17.61
CA ASN A 119 1.99 4.97 16.62
C ASN A 119 0.65 5.67 16.38
N PRO A 120 -0.02 6.29 17.39
CA PRO A 120 -1.22 7.08 17.14
C PRO A 120 -1.03 8.19 16.09
N SER A 121 0.13 8.85 16.05
CA SER A 121 0.42 9.86 15.02
C SER A 121 0.48 9.25 13.62
N GLY A 122 1.13 8.09 13.46
CA GLY A 122 1.22 7.37 12.19
C GLY A 122 -0.15 6.88 11.71
N ARG A 123 -0.95 6.31 12.63
CA ARG A 123 -2.32 5.88 12.34
C ARG A 123 -3.18 7.06 11.91
N ALA A 124 -3.14 8.19 12.63
CA ALA A 124 -3.92 9.37 12.28
C ALA A 124 -3.53 9.92 10.89
N ALA A 125 -2.23 10.04 10.61
CA ALA A 125 -1.73 10.52 9.32
C ALA A 125 -2.14 9.61 8.16
N LEU A 126 -1.97 8.30 8.31
CA LEU A 126 -2.34 7.33 7.27
C LEU A 126 -3.87 7.30 7.06
N VAL A 127 -4.66 7.34 8.14
CA VAL A 127 -6.12 7.36 8.05
C VAL A 127 -6.62 8.58 7.29
N GLU A 128 -6.10 9.77 7.60
CA GLU A 128 -6.50 11.01 6.93
C GLU A 128 -6.19 10.97 5.43
N ARG A 129 -5.02 10.43 5.06
CA ARG A 129 -4.62 10.27 3.66
C ARG A 129 -5.50 9.27 2.90
N LEU A 130 -5.89 8.17 3.55
CA LEU A 130 -6.81 7.19 2.97
C LEU A 130 -8.26 7.69 2.91
N ASP A 131 -8.65 8.60 3.80
CA ASP A 131 -9.99 9.18 3.84
C ASP A 131 -10.16 10.31 2.81
N SER A 132 -9.06 10.99 2.47
CA SER A 132 -9.07 12.10 1.51
C SER A 132 -9.59 11.68 0.14
N LYS A 133 -10.19 12.66 -0.56
CA LYS A 133 -10.64 12.53 -1.96
C LYS A 133 -9.73 13.27 -2.94
N VAL A 134 -8.80 14.09 -2.43
CA VAL A 134 -7.82 14.85 -3.20
C VAL A 134 -6.58 14.99 -2.33
N PHE A 135 -5.41 14.62 -2.85
CA PHE A 135 -4.15 14.76 -2.12
C PHE A 135 -3.67 16.22 -2.10
N ASP A 136 -2.68 16.51 -1.26
CA ASP A 136 -2.13 17.86 -1.06
C ASP A 136 -1.54 18.48 -2.34
N ASP A 137 -1.13 17.64 -3.30
CA ASP A 137 -0.64 18.05 -4.63
C ASP A 137 -1.77 18.28 -5.66
N GLY A 138 -3.04 18.19 -5.23
CA GLY A 138 -4.22 18.37 -6.08
C GLY A 138 -4.61 17.12 -6.86
N LEU A 139 -3.89 16.00 -6.73
CA LEU A 139 -4.26 14.78 -7.41
C LEU A 139 -5.53 14.17 -6.80
N ALA A 140 -6.53 13.91 -7.64
CA ALA A 140 -7.77 13.28 -7.22
C ALA A 140 -7.55 11.83 -6.75
N PHE A 141 -8.22 11.48 -5.66
CA PHE A 141 -8.28 10.15 -5.05
C PHE A 141 -9.74 9.78 -4.68
N PRO A 142 -10.66 9.77 -5.66
CA PRO A 142 -12.06 9.47 -5.41
C PRO A 142 -12.23 8.02 -4.94
N VAL A 143 -13.37 7.73 -4.30
CA VAL A 143 -13.80 6.35 -3.99
C VAL A 143 -13.82 5.52 -5.28
N GLY A 144 -13.37 4.27 -5.22
CA GLY A 144 -13.15 3.46 -6.41
C GLY A 144 -11.73 3.54 -6.96
N THR A 145 -10.90 4.45 -6.45
CA THR A 145 -9.46 4.44 -6.76
C THR A 145 -8.78 3.28 -6.03
N PRO A 146 -8.22 2.30 -6.76
CA PRO A 146 -7.54 1.18 -6.13
C PRO A 146 -6.36 1.67 -5.29
N TRP A 147 -5.99 0.91 -4.25
CA TRP A 147 -4.85 1.29 -3.43
C TRP A 147 -4.07 0.08 -2.90
N ASP A 148 -2.77 0.30 -2.75
CA ASP A 148 -1.77 -0.61 -2.23
C ASP A 148 -1.14 0.00 -0.96
N ILE A 149 -0.59 -0.83 -0.07
CA ILE A 149 0.07 -0.35 1.15
C ILE A 149 1.33 -1.14 1.49
N ALA A 150 2.33 -0.47 2.05
CA ALA A 150 3.50 -1.10 2.62
C ALA A 150 3.88 -0.45 3.96
N GLY A 151 4.24 -1.26 4.94
CA GLY A 151 4.75 -0.81 6.23
C GLY A 151 6.07 -1.48 6.58
N PHE A 152 7.01 -0.76 7.18
CA PHE A 152 8.30 -1.29 7.64
C PHE A 152 8.51 -1.05 9.13
N SER A 153 8.89 -2.08 9.89
CA SER A 153 9.23 -1.98 11.32
C SER A 153 8.10 -1.29 12.12
N GLN A 154 8.35 -0.16 12.80
CA GLN A 154 7.29 0.64 13.44
C GLN A 154 6.14 0.99 12.47
N GLY A 155 6.44 1.32 11.21
CA GLY A 155 5.45 1.59 10.19
C GLY A 155 4.59 0.37 9.82
N ALA A 156 5.13 -0.85 9.94
CA ALA A 156 4.33 -2.07 9.82
C ALA A 156 3.32 -2.19 10.96
N MET A 157 3.68 -1.79 12.20
CA MET A 157 2.74 -1.74 13.32
C MET A 157 1.59 -0.77 13.01
N VAL A 158 1.91 0.44 12.54
CA VAL A 158 0.92 1.46 12.15
C VAL A 158 -0.02 0.96 11.07
N VAL A 159 0.52 0.34 10.02
CA VAL A 159 -0.25 -0.21 8.90
C VAL A 159 -1.18 -1.34 9.39
N CYS A 160 -0.69 -2.26 10.22
CA CYS A 160 -1.50 -3.30 10.83
C CYS A 160 -2.65 -2.72 11.67
N GLU A 161 -2.36 -1.70 12.49
CA GLU A 161 -3.39 -1.02 13.29
C GLU A 161 -4.46 -0.35 12.42
N VAL A 162 -4.09 0.33 11.34
CA VAL A 162 -5.05 0.93 10.40
C VAL A 162 -5.91 -0.12 9.73
N MET A 163 -5.29 -1.21 9.28
CA MET A 163 -6.04 -2.32 8.66
C MET A 163 -7.05 -2.90 9.65
N GLU A 164 -6.63 -3.26 10.86
CA GLU A 164 -7.52 -3.93 11.82
C GLU A 164 -8.52 -3.01 12.53
N LYS A 165 -8.22 -1.71 12.69
CA LYS A 165 -9.08 -0.78 13.44
C LYS A 165 -9.94 0.10 12.53
N ASP A 166 -9.48 0.44 11.33
CA ASP A 166 -10.12 1.45 10.48
C ASP A 166 -10.64 0.89 9.15
N VAL A 167 -9.96 -0.10 8.55
CA VAL A 167 -10.32 -0.62 7.21
C VAL A 167 -11.17 -1.89 7.28
N LEU A 168 -10.76 -2.90 8.05
CA LEU A 168 -11.41 -4.21 8.07
C LEU A 168 -12.76 -4.23 8.82
N PRO A 169 -12.90 -3.59 10.00
CA PRO A 169 -14.17 -3.61 10.73
C PRO A 169 -15.27 -2.88 9.95
N ILE A 170 -16.49 -3.42 9.93
CA ILE A 170 -17.66 -2.77 9.29
C ILE A 170 -17.94 -1.36 9.84
N THR A 171 -17.59 -1.13 11.10
CA THR A 171 -17.71 0.16 11.81
C THR A 171 -16.47 1.04 11.67
N GLY A 172 -15.42 0.56 11.01
CA GLY A 172 -14.17 1.28 10.81
C GLY A 172 -14.35 2.49 9.90
N ARG A 173 -13.66 3.59 10.21
CA ARG A 173 -13.75 4.86 9.46
C ARG A 173 -13.50 4.68 7.97
N LEU A 174 -12.63 3.75 7.59
CA LEU A 174 -12.17 3.50 6.24
C LEU A 174 -12.76 2.21 5.64
N HIS A 175 -13.75 1.58 6.26
CA HIS A 175 -14.32 0.33 5.75
C HIS A 175 -14.83 0.44 4.31
N TYR A 176 -15.35 1.61 3.97
CA TYR A 176 -15.80 1.92 2.61
C TYR A 176 -14.68 1.86 1.55
N ARG A 177 -13.41 1.90 1.95
CA ARG A 177 -12.21 1.75 1.10
C ARG A 177 -11.72 0.31 0.97
N LEU A 178 -12.21 -0.64 1.79
CA LEU A 178 -11.77 -2.04 1.76
C LEU A 178 -11.98 -2.68 0.39
N LYS A 179 -13.09 -2.36 -0.29
CA LYS A 179 -13.37 -2.83 -1.65
C LYS A 179 -12.36 -2.35 -2.70
N ASP A 180 -11.66 -1.25 -2.42
CA ASP A 180 -10.66 -0.66 -3.32
C ASP A 180 -9.24 -1.19 -3.00
N PHE A 181 -9.08 -1.99 -1.95
CA PHE A 181 -7.79 -2.55 -1.53
C PHE A 181 -7.30 -3.64 -2.48
N ARG A 182 -6.08 -3.46 -2.98
CA ARG A 182 -5.40 -4.38 -3.91
C ARG A 182 -4.42 -5.31 -3.19
N LYS A 183 -3.32 -4.77 -2.65
CA LYS A 183 -2.24 -5.53 -2.02
C LYS A 183 -1.61 -4.77 -0.85
N GLY A 184 -1.14 -5.51 0.15
CA GLY A 184 -0.46 -5.00 1.33
C GLY A 184 0.73 -5.86 1.70
N ILE A 185 1.84 -5.23 2.09
CA ILE A 185 3.03 -5.93 2.59
C ILE A 185 3.58 -5.28 3.85
N ALA A 186 4.04 -6.10 4.79
CA ALA A 186 4.73 -5.64 5.98
C ALA A 186 6.16 -6.19 6.02
N PHE A 187 7.15 -5.31 6.18
CA PHE A 187 8.57 -5.65 6.31
C PHE A 187 8.99 -5.60 7.77
N GLY A 188 9.65 -6.65 8.26
CA GLY A 188 10.18 -6.68 9.63
C GLY A 188 9.12 -6.38 10.68
N ASN A 189 7.91 -6.90 10.51
CA ASN A 189 6.73 -6.52 11.28
C ASN A 189 6.80 -6.98 12.75
N PRO A 190 6.84 -6.06 13.73
CA PRO A 190 6.78 -6.43 15.15
C PRO A 190 5.49 -7.15 15.56
N ASN A 191 4.42 -7.01 14.78
CA ASN A 191 3.13 -7.66 14.96
C ASN A 191 2.91 -8.82 13.97
N ARG A 192 3.98 -9.38 13.37
CA ARG A 192 3.87 -10.49 12.41
C ARG A 192 3.15 -11.69 13.03
N LEU A 193 2.12 -12.18 12.35
CA LEU A 193 1.41 -13.40 12.77
C LEU A 193 2.35 -14.62 12.75
N ILE A 194 2.20 -15.49 13.73
CA ILE A 194 2.98 -16.73 13.86
C ILE A 194 3.05 -17.50 12.53
N ASN A 195 4.25 -17.93 12.16
CA ASN A 195 4.55 -18.73 10.97
C ASN A 195 4.14 -18.09 9.62
N GLN A 196 3.70 -16.82 9.60
CA GLN A 196 3.41 -16.12 8.35
C GLN A 196 4.68 -15.48 7.81
N CYS A 197 4.97 -15.77 6.54
CA CYS A 197 6.03 -15.14 5.77
C CYS A 197 5.71 -15.32 4.28
N ALA A 198 6.10 -14.36 3.46
CA ALA A 198 5.93 -14.42 2.03
C ALA A 198 6.79 -15.56 1.45
N PRO A 199 6.26 -16.33 0.49
CA PRO A 199 6.90 -17.57 0.03
C PRO A 199 8.20 -17.35 -0.74
N TRP A 200 8.49 -16.10 -1.13
CA TRP A 200 9.70 -15.75 -1.88
C TRP A 200 10.87 -15.34 -0.99
N VAL A 201 10.68 -15.20 0.33
CA VAL A 201 11.80 -14.83 1.21
C VAL A 201 12.82 -15.98 1.22
N PRO A 202 14.10 -15.71 0.87
CA PRO A 202 15.09 -16.77 0.70
C PRO A 202 15.50 -17.42 2.03
N ASP A 203 15.45 -16.66 3.12
CA ASP A 203 15.78 -17.08 4.48
C ASP A 203 14.64 -16.72 5.44
N PRO A 204 13.46 -17.35 5.30
CA PRO A 204 12.28 -17.01 6.10
C PRO A 204 12.54 -17.25 7.60
N PRO A 205 11.76 -16.64 8.51
CA PRO A 205 11.89 -16.88 9.94
C PRO A 205 11.73 -18.37 10.26
N LYS A 206 12.39 -18.83 11.33
CA LYS A 206 12.24 -20.19 11.85
C LYS A 206 10.78 -20.50 12.17
N SER A 207 10.43 -21.77 12.06
CA SER A 207 9.13 -22.27 12.49
C SER A 207 8.86 -21.95 13.96
N ASP A 208 7.59 -21.78 14.28
CA ASP A 208 7.05 -21.47 15.60
C ASP A 208 7.61 -20.16 16.18
N THR A 209 7.77 -19.17 15.30
CA THR A 209 8.13 -17.79 15.65
C THR A 209 7.09 -16.80 15.16
N GLN A 210 7.04 -15.64 15.81
CA GLN A 210 6.10 -14.54 15.53
C GLN A 210 6.79 -13.18 15.71
N GLY A 211 6.08 -12.08 15.47
CA GLY A 211 6.57 -10.74 15.82
C GLY A 211 6.78 -10.57 17.34
N ILE A 212 7.71 -9.69 17.73
CA ILE A 212 8.11 -9.48 19.13
C ILE A 212 7.01 -8.92 20.02
N MET A 213 5.97 -8.29 19.46
CA MET A 213 4.86 -7.75 20.24
C MET A 213 3.89 -8.86 20.68
N ASP A 214 3.04 -8.55 21.66
CA ASP A 214 2.04 -9.47 22.21
C ASP A 214 0.70 -9.45 21.45
N TRP A 215 0.50 -8.44 20.60
CA TRP A 215 -0.59 -8.39 19.62
C TRP A 215 -0.03 -8.64 18.22
N HIS A 216 -0.71 -9.49 17.45
CA HIS A 216 -0.35 -9.83 16.08
C HIS A 216 -1.51 -9.52 15.13
N PHE A 217 -1.17 -9.06 13.93
CA PHE A 217 -2.15 -8.82 12.89
C PHE A 217 -2.54 -10.15 12.24
N ASP A 218 -3.63 -10.73 12.72
CA ASP A 218 -4.18 -11.96 12.13
C ASP A 218 -4.99 -11.63 10.88
N PHE A 219 -4.27 -11.38 9.77
CA PHE A 219 -4.89 -11.13 8.47
C PHE A 219 -5.62 -12.36 7.91
N THR A 220 -5.33 -13.56 8.44
CA THR A 220 -5.89 -14.82 7.91
C THR A 220 -7.37 -15.00 8.24
N LYS A 221 -7.88 -14.30 9.26
CA LYS A 221 -9.31 -14.27 9.60
C LYS A 221 -10.16 -13.42 8.64
N TYR A 222 -9.54 -12.70 7.71
CA TYR A 222 -10.22 -11.82 6.75
C TYR A 222 -10.11 -12.36 5.32
N PRO A 223 -11.19 -12.97 4.78
CA PRO A 223 -11.23 -13.45 3.40
C PRO A 223 -10.87 -12.37 2.36
N GLU A 224 -11.17 -11.11 2.66
CA GLU A 224 -10.87 -9.96 1.80
C GLU A 224 -9.38 -9.73 1.58
N LEU A 225 -8.53 -10.24 2.50
CA LEU A 225 -7.07 -10.15 2.44
C LEU A 225 -6.40 -11.41 1.88
N ALA A 226 -7.16 -12.48 1.62
CA ALA A 226 -6.61 -13.73 1.11
C ALA A 226 -5.84 -13.52 -0.21
N GLY A 227 -4.55 -13.85 -0.21
CA GLY A 227 -3.65 -13.63 -1.35
C GLY A 227 -3.26 -12.17 -1.61
N LYS A 228 -3.75 -11.23 -0.81
CA LYS A 228 -3.48 -9.78 -0.93
C LYS A 228 -2.59 -9.22 0.17
N TRP A 229 -2.39 -9.94 1.27
CA TRP A 229 -1.46 -9.56 2.34
C TRP A 229 -0.23 -10.46 2.37
N GLN A 230 0.93 -9.87 2.60
CA GLN A 230 2.20 -10.60 2.69
C GLN A 230 3.09 -10.04 3.82
N GLU A 231 3.91 -10.91 4.41
CA GLU A 231 4.85 -10.57 5.49
C GLU A 231 6.28 -10.86 5.02
N HIS A 232 7.13 -9.85 4.89
CA HIS A 232 8.54 -10.02 4.54
C HIS A 232 9.40 -9.86 5.80
N ALA A 233 9.72 -10.99 6.43
CA ALA A 233 10.60 -11.08 7.58
C ALA A 233 11.69 -12.11 7.31
N ARG A 234 12.87 -11.95 7.90
CA ARG A 234 14.02 -12.84 7.67
C ARG A 234 14.42 -13.55 8.96
N THR A 235 15.08 -14.70 8.82
CA THR A 235 15.80 -15.32 9.94
C THR A 235 16.80 -14.31 10.50
N GLY A 236 16.82 -14.18 11.82
CA GLY A 236 17.69 -13.28 12.56
C GLY A 236 17.09 -11.90 12.84
N ASP A 237 15.98 -11.52 12.20
CA ASP A 237 15.24 -10.29 12.52
C ASP A 237 14.48 -10.48 13.84
N TRP A 238 15.05 -10.07 14.96
CA TRP A 238 14.46 -10.30 16.29
C TRP A 238 13.16 -9.54 16.56
N TYR A 239 12.88 -8.47 15.81
CA TYR A 239 11.61 -7.78 15.94
C TYR A 239 10.49 -8.57 15.26
N ALA A 240 10.81 -9.33 14.21
CA ALA A 240 9.85 -10.14 13.47
C ALA A 240 9.97 -11.66 13.72
N GLU A 241 11.02 -12.15 14.38
CA GLU A 241 11.31 -13.57 14.65
C GLU A 241 11.57 -13.77 16.14
N ASN A 242 10.51 -13.65 16.94
CA ASN A 242 10.52 -13.93 18.35
C ASN A 242 10.05 -15.37 18.64
N LYS A 243 10.74 -16.04 19.55
CA LYS A 243 10.40 -17.41 19.98
C LYS A 243 9.21 -17.42 20.95
N LEU A 244 8.58 -18.58 21.06
CA LEU A 244 7.47 -18.84 22.01
C LEU A 244 7.96 -19.55 23.28
N ASP A 245 9.09 -19.10 23.82
CA ASP A 245 9.67 -19.58 25.07
C ASP A 245 9.85 -18.43 26.08
N GLU A 246 10.41 -18.73 27.25
CA GLU A 246 10.65 -17.72 28.29
C GLU A 246 11.57 -16.59 27.80
N ALA A 247 12.56 -16.90 26.96
CA ALA A 247 13.44 -15.89 26.40
C ALA A 247 12.68 -14.96 25.45
N GLY A 248 11.78 -15.49 24.62
CA GLY A 248 10.92 -14.69 23.77
C GLY A 248 9.92 -13.82 24.54
N ALA A 249 9.33 -14.35 25.62
CA ALA A 249 8.47 -13.55 26.52
C ALA A 249 9.23 -12.39 27.19
N ASN A 250 10.50 -12.61 27.56
CA ASN A 250 11.38 -11.57 28.07
C ASN A 250 11.67 -10.48 27.04
N MET A 251 11.95 -10.88 25.80
CA MET A 251 12.16 -9.95 24.69
C MET A 251 10.92 -9.11 24.40
N THR A 252 9.74 -9.72 24.39
CA THR A 252 8.45 -9.00 24.28
C THR A 252 8.28 -7.99 25.40
N ALA A 253 8.56 -8.36 26.65
CA ALA A 253 8.42 -7.45 27.78
C ALA A 253 9.33 -6.22 27.66
N ILE A 254 10.60 -6.43 27.30
CA ILE A 254 11.56 -5.35 27.07
C ILE A 254 11.07 -4.45 25.92
N ALA A 255 10.68 -5.04 24.79
CA ALA A 255 10.19 -4.30 23.64
C ALA A 255 8.97 -3.44 24.00
N LYS A 256 8.02 -3.97 24.79
CA LYS A 256 6.83 -3.24 25.23
C LYS A 256 7.15 -2.04 26.13
N ILE A 257 8.09 -2.20 27.06
CA ILE A 257 8.54 -1.10 27.92
C ILE A 257 9.11 0.04 27.06
N ILE A 258 9.97 -0.29 26.09
CA ILE A 258 10.64 0.69 25.24
C ILE A 258 9.65 1.37 24.28
N THR A 259 8.84 0.57 23.59
CA THR A 259 8.05 1.03 22.44
C THR A 259 6.66 1.53 22.82
N THR A 260 6.10 1.07 23.94
CA THR A 260 4.71 1.40 24.33
C THR A 260 4.57 1.91 25.77
N ASN A 261 5.67 2.02 26.52
CA ASN A 261 5.66 2.27 27.98
C ASN A 261 4.76 1.29 28.74
N SER A 262 4.64 0.05 28.24
CA SER A 262 3.78 -0.97 28.84
C SER A 262 4.61 -1.93 29.68
N TRP A 263 4.28 -1.97 30.96
CA TRP A 263 4.95 -2.78 31.99
C TRP A 263 4.25 -4.13 32.25
N ILE A 264 3.25 -4.46 31.42
CA ILE A 264 2.37 -5.61 31.60
C ILE A 264 2.83 -6.77 30.71
N GLY A 265 2.93 -7.98 31.27
CA GLY A 265 3.08 -9.22 30.48
C GLY A 265 4.48 -9.83 30.41
N GLY A 266 5.47 -9.32 31.16
CA GLY A 266 6.80 -9.94 31.30
C GLY A 266 7.03 -10.63 32.65
N PRO A 267 8.06 -11.49 32.79
CA PRO A 267 8.44 -12.03 34.09
C PRO A 267 8.76 -10.91 35.08
N ALA A 268 8.17 -11.00 36.26
CA ALA A 268 8.27 -9.98 37.31
C ALA A 268 9.73 -9.61 37.65
N SER A 269 10.67 -10.55 37.48
CA SER A 269 12.10 -10.37 37.72
C SER A 269 12.79 -9.42 36.74
N ILE A 270 12.41 -9.39 35.46
CA ILE A 270 13.00 -8.49 34.47
C ILE A 270 12.41 -7.09 34.58
N VAL A 271 11.09 -7.01 34.80
CA VAL A 271 10.42 -5.75 35.12
C VAL A 271 11.03 -5.13 36.39
N ALA A 272 11.23 -5.91 37.45
CA ALA A 272 11.88 -5.46 38.68
C ALA A 272 13.32 -5.01 38.45
N ARG A 273 14.12 -5.76 37.67
CA ARG A 273 15.51 -5.37 37.34
C ARG A 273 15.60 -4.08 36.52
N ILE A 274 14.67 -3.87 35.60
CA ILE A 274 14.58 -2.60 34.85
C ILE A 274 14.13 -1.47 35.79
N MET A 275 13.17 -1.71 36.70
CA MET A 275 12.72 -0.74 37.69
C MET A 275 13.79 -0.39 38.75
N ASP A 276 14.66 -1.31 39.13
CA ASP A 276 15.77 -1.04 40.06
C ASP A 276 16.80 -0.07 39.45
N LEU A 277 16.94 -0.09 38.12
CA LEU A 277 17.74 0.87 37.34
C LEU A 277 17.13 2.29 37.28
N PHE A 278 15.88 2.48 37.71
CA PHE A 278 15.16 3.78 37.68
C PHE A 278 15.38 4.68 38.91
N THR A 279 16.29 4.31 39.83
CA THR A 279 16.53 5.13 41.04
C THR A 279 17.25 6.46 40.79
N ASP A 280 17.66 6.79 39.56
CA ASP A 280 18.16 8.12 39.19
C ASP A 280 17.71 8.53 37.76
N PRO A 281 16.76 9.47 37.61
CA PRO A 281 16.15 9.77 36.32
C PRO A 281 16.82 11.00 35.65
N PHE A 282 17.35 10.82 34.43
CA PHE A 282 17.06 11.63 33.23
C PHE A 282 18.18 11.73 32.17
N ASP A 283 19.41 11.27 32.38
CA ASP A 283 20.47 11.38 31.34
C ASP A 283 21.09 10.06 30.84
N GLY A 284 20.72 8.89 31.40
CA GLY A 284 21.36 7.61 31.05
C GLY A 284 20.45 6.45 30.65
N LEU A 285 19.13 6.63 30.72
CA LEU A 285 18.16 5.54 30.51
C LEU A 285 18.14 5.03 29.06
N ILE A 286 18.23 5.94 28.10
CA ILE A 286 18.28 5.61 26.66
C ILE A 286 19.54 4.81 26.35
N ASP A 287 20.69 5.18 26.90
CA ASP A 287 21.95 4.49 26.67
C ASP A 287 22.00 3.11 27.32
N ILE A 288 21.40 2.91 28.49
CA ILE A 288 21.32 1.60 29.15
C ILE A 288 20.35 0.68 28.41
N VAL A 289 19.22 1.19 27.97
CA VAL A 289 18.25 0.44 27.14
C VAL A 289 18.87 0.08 25.79
N TRP A 290 19.55 1.01 25.12
CA TRP A 290 20.28 0.73 23.89
C TRP A 290 21.50 -0.16 24.11
N ALA A 291 22.14 -0.12 25.28
CA ALA A 291 23.17 -1.07 25.65
C ALA A 291 22.57 -2.46 25.87
N ILE A 292 21.39 -2.60 26.49
CA ILE A 292 20.67 -3.87 26.61
C ILE A 292 20.27 -4.36 25.21
N VAL A 293 19.69 -3.52 24.36
CA VAL A 293 19.36 -3.83 22.97
C VAL A 293 20.63 -4.22 22.19
N ARG A 294 21.76 -3.54 22.32
CA ARG A 294 23.00 -3.89 21.59
C ARG A 294 23.70 -5.12 22.17
N THR A 295 23.69 -5.28 23.49
CA THR A 295 24.36 -6.37 24.21
C THR A 295 23.59 -7.68 24.07
N PHE A 296 22.26 -7.63 24.12
CA PHE A 296 21.43 -8.80 23.89
C PHE A 296 21.16 -9.00 22.39
N MET A 297 20.90 -7.94 21.61
CA MET A 297 20.44 -8.05 20.22
C MET A 297 21.51 -8.00 19.13
N GLY A 298 22.79 -7.71 19.39
CA GLY A 298 23.89 -7.90 18.42
C GLY A 298 23.79 -7.16 17.06
N ILE A 299 24.89 -7.11 16.30
CA ILE A 299 24.96 -6.36 15.02
C ILE A 299 24.30 -7.13 13.86
N ALA A 300 24.49 -8.46 13.80
CA ALA A 300 23.95 -9.29 12.72
C ALA A 300 22.41 -9.30 12.65
N HIS A 301 21.75 -9.01 13.77
CA HIS A 301 20.29 -8.99 13.86
C HIS A 301 19.68 -7.69 13.32
N LEU A 302 20.41 -6.57 13.44
CA LEU A 302 20.02 -5.29 12.83
C LEU A 302 20.14 -5.33 11.31
N GLU A 303 21.10 -6.08 10.77
CA GLU A 303 21.26 -6.28 9.32
C GLU A 303 20.06 -7.00 8.71
N ALA A 304 19.59 -8.09 9.35
CA ALA A 304 18.41 -8.84 8.93
C ALA A 304 17.12 -8.01 8.97
N HIS A 305 17.02 -7.04 9.90
CA HIS A 305 15.88 -6.14 10.06
C HIS A 305 15.90 -4.95 9.08
N GLY A 306 16.98 -4.71 8.34
CA GLY A 306 17.10 -3.57 7.42
C GLY A 306 17.30 -3.96 5.95
N THR A 307 17.54 -5.24 5.67
CA THR A 307 17.97 -5.71 4.35
C THR A 307 17.03 -6.78 3.84
N TYR A 308 16.35 -6.49 2.74
CA TYR A 308 15.35 -7.37 2.13
C TYR A 308 15.63 -7.54 0.63
N ASP A 309 15.29 -8.71 0.08
CA ASP A 309 15.26 -8.92 -1.37
C ASP A 309 13.96 -8.34 -1.93
N LEU A 310 14.04 -7.21 -2.62
CA LEU A 310 12.87 -6.44 -3.05
C LEU A 310 12.41 -6.75 -4.46
N ASP A 311 13.20 -7.47 -5.26
CA ASP A 311 12.83 -7.81 -6.64
C ASP A 311 11.58 -8.71 -6.70
N PRO A 312 11.48 -9.80 -5.91
CA PRO A 312 10.26 -10.60 -5.85
C PRO A 312 9.03 -9.82 -5.35
N VAL A 313 9.25 -8.80 -4.51
CA VAL A 313 8.17 -7.93 -4.02
C VAL A 313 7.64 -7.06 -5.15
N LEU A 314 8.52 -6.48 -5.97
CA LEU A 314 8.14 -5.73 -7.16
C LEU A 314 7.32 -6.62 -8.11
N ASP A 315 7.77 -7.84 -8.38
CA ASP A 315 7.04 -8.80 -9.22
C ASP A 315 5.66 -9.13 -8.65
N TRP A 316 5.55 -9.30 -7.34
CA TRP A 316 4.28 -9.49 -6.69
C TRP A 316 3.33 -8.29 -6.87
N PHE A 317 3.80 -7.04 -6.78
CA PHE A 317 2.95 -5.87 -7.05
C PHE A 317 2.63 -5.70 -8.55
N ARG A 318 3.52 -6.12 -9.46
CA ARG A 318 3.31 -6.06 -10.92
C ARG A 318 2.23 -7.02 -11.41
N THR A 319 1.99 -8.12 -10.71
CA THR A 319 1.04 -9.19 -11.09
C THR A 319 -0.42 -8.90 -10.68
N GLY A 320 -0.87 -7.64 -10.76
CA GLY A 320 -2.23 -7.24 -10.33
C GLY A 320 -2.79 -6.04 -11.06
#